data_AF-A0A2I3BR60-F1
#
_entry.id   AF-A0A2I3BR60-F1
#
_cell.length_a   1.000
_cell.length_b   1.000
_cell.length_c   1.000
_cell.angle_alpha   90.00
_cell.angle_beta   90.00
_cell.angle_gamma   90.00
#
_symmetry.space_group_name_H-M   'P 1'
#
loop_
_entity.id
_entity.type
_entity.pdbx_description
1 polymer ?
#
loop_
_entity_poly.entity_id
_entity_poly.type
_entity_poly.pdbx_seq_one_letter_code
_entity_poly.pdbx_strand_id
1 'polypeptide(L)' 'MKKGSKVMPNIEKLRSCGTHAPYMRPVYPTKTFPNLYTLATGLYPESHGIVGNSMYDPVFDA' A
#
# COMPACT_ATOMS: atom_id res chain seq x y z
N MET A 1 -3.61 -9.04 24.28
CA MET A 1 -4.50 -8.46 23.26
C MET A 1 -5.09 -9.59 22.38
N LYS A 2 -6.39 -9.91 22.50
CA LYS A 2 -7.09 -10.94 21.68
C LYS A 2 -8.39 -10.37 21.07
N LYS A 3 -8.35 -9.15 20.53
CA LYS A 3 -9.57 -8.45 20.04
C LYS A 3 -9.92 -8.78 18.58
N GLY A 4 -8.94 -9.22 17.77
CA GLY A 4 -9.12 -9.46 16.33
C GLY A 4 -10.16 -10.53 15.99
N SER A 5 -10.13 -11.67 16.69
CA SER A 5 -11.06 -12.79 16.44
C SER A 5 -12.53 -12.44 16.69
N LYS A 6 -12.84 -11.52 17.61
CA LYS A 6 -14.23 -11.14 17.95
C LYS A 6 -14.83 -10.11 16.99
N VAL A 7 -14.00 -9.28 16.34
CA VAL A 7 -14.47 -8.18 15.48
C VAL A 7 -14.37 -8.52 13.99
N MET A 8 -13.29 -9.21 13.58
CA MET A 8 -13.02 -9.54 12.18
C MET A 8 -12.76 -11.04 12.02
N PRO A 9 -13.74 -11.92 12.28
CA PRO A 9 -13.53 -13.37 12.34
C PRO A 9 -13.03 -13.95 11.01
N ASN A 10 -13.51 -13.44 9.86
CA ASN A 10 -13.10 -13.92 8.55
C ASN A 10 -11.67 -13.49 8.19
N ILE A 11 -11.30 -12.23 8.46
CA ILE A 11 -9.92 -11.74 8.23
C ILE A 11 -8.94 -12.46 9.18
N GLU A 12 -9.34 -12.69 10.42
CA GLU A 12 -8.52 -13.43 11.38
C GLU A 12 -8.30 -14.89 10.97
N LYS A 13 -9.31 -15.55 10.35
CA LYS A 13 -9.14 -16.90 9.77
C LYS A 13 -8.13 -16.90 8.62
N LEU A 14 -8.15 -15.90 7.74
CA LEU A 14 -7.14 -15.76 6.69
C LEU A 14 -5.74 -15.56 7.29
N ARG A 15 -5.61 -14.73 8.33
CA ARG A 15 -4.34 -14.47 9.02
C ARG A 15 -3.77 -15.73 9.71
N SER A 16 -4.61 -16.50 10.40
CA SER A 16 -4.17 -17.65 11.22
C SER A 16 -3.97 -18.94 10.43
N CYS A 17 -4.75 -19.17 9.36
CA CYS A 17 -4.62 -20.34 8.51
C CYS A 17 -3.66 -20.13 7.32
N GLY A 18 -3.46 -18.89 6.88
CA GLY A 18 -2.54 -18.53 5.80
C GLY A 18 -1.16 -18.08 6.29
N THR A 19 -0.36 -17.56 5.36
CA THR A 19 0.90 -16.86 5.70
C THR A 19 0.62 -15.38 5.90
N HIS A 20 1.18 -14.77 6.95
CA HIS A 20 1.04 -13.34 7.22
C HIS A 20 2.34 -12.74 7.75
N ALA A 21 2.53 -11.45 7.54
CA ALA A 21 3.56 -10.65 8.19
C ALA A 21 2.92 -9.81 9.33
N PRO A 22 3.69 -9.38 10.34
CA PRO A 22 3.18 -8.48 11.38
C PRO A 22 2.68 -7.14 10.84
N TYR A 23 3.34 -6.63 9.80
CA TYR A 23 2.96 -5.44 9.03
C TYR A 23 3.67 -5.45 7.67
N MET A 24 3.22 -4.60 6.75
CA MET A 24 3.88 -4.34 5.48
C MET A 24 4.31 -2.87 5.44
N ARG A 25 5.55 -2.59 5.00
CA ARG A 25 6.06 -1.23 4.91
C ARG A 25 5.59 -0.59 3.58
N PRO A 26 4.89 0.55 3.61
CA PRO A 26 4.54 1.29 2.40
C PRO A 26 5.77 2.00 1.80
N VAL A 27 5.64 2.46 0.56
CA VAL A 27 6.58 3.43 -0.02
C VAL A 27 6.23 4.85 0.43
N TYR A 28 7.23 5.73 0.41
CA TYR A 28 7.03 7.16 0.60
C TYR A 28 6.71 7.84 -0.74
N PRO A 29 5.74 8.77 -0.80
CA PRO A 29 4.82 9.14 0.27
C PRO A 29 3.74 8.06 0.51
N THR A 30 3.23 7.96 1.74
CA THR A 30 2.22 6.98 2.16
C THR A 30 0.81 7.36 1.67
N LYS A 31 0.67 7.52 0.35
CA LYS A 31 -0.55 7.93 -0.36
C LYS A 31 -1.06 6.81 -1.25
N THR A 32 -2.36 6.87 -1.55
CA THR A 32 -3.11 5.85 -2.28
C THR A 32 -2.52 5.55 -3.66
N PHE A 33 -2.41 6.55 -4.54
CA PHE A 33 -1.93 6.33 -5.90
C PHE A 33 -0.48 5.84 -5.96
N PRO A 34 0.48 6.44 -5.24
CA PRO A 34 1.85 5.93 -5.20
C PRO A 34 1.95 4.48 -4.72
N ASN A 35 1.27 4.11 -3.62
CA ASN A 35 1.40 2.75 -3.05
C ASN A 35 0.68 1.68 -3.87
N LEU A 36 -0.52 1.98 -4.41
CA LEU A 36 -1.22 1.03 -5.26
C LEU A 36 -0.45 0.76 -6.56
N TYR A 37 0.18 1.79 -7.14
CA TYR A 37 0.96 1.63 -8.36
C TYR A 37 2.31 0.94 -8.11
N THR A 38 2.95 1.20 -6.97
CA THR A 38 4.10 0.41 -6.49
C THR A 38 3.73 -1.06 -6.35
N LEU A 39 2.57 -1.39 -5.76
CA LEU A 39 2.14 -2.79 -5.61
C LEU A 39 1.94 -3.49 -6.95
N ALA A 40 1.42 -2.77 -7.95
CA ALA A 40 1.18 -3.31 -9.30
C ALA A 40 2.46 -3.48 -10.12
N THR A 41 3.47 -2.64 -9.92
CA THR A 41 4.67 -2.57 -10.78
C THR A 41 5.94 -3.12 -10.13
N GLY A 42 6.01 -3.16 -8.79
CA GLY A 42 7.23 -3.45 -8.05
C GLY A 42 8.29 -2.35 -8.09
N LEU A 43 7.95 -1.15 -8.59
CA LEU A 43 8.86 -0.02 -8.73
C LEU A 43 8.65 1.02 -7.63
N TYR A 44 9.68 1.83 -7.35
CA TYR A 44 9.53 3.01 -6.49
C TYR A 44 8.78 4.14 -7.22
N PRO A 45 8.13 5.06 -6.48
CA PRO A 45 7.40 6.18 -7.07
C PRO A 45 8.17 7.04 -8.07
N GLU A 46 9.47 7.24 -7.83
CA GLU A 46 10.35 7.96 -8.75
C GLU A 46 10.53 7.26 -10.10
N SER A 47 10.45 5.92 -10.13
CA SER A 47 10.63 5.14 -11.35
C SER A 47 9.32 4.94 -12.10
N HIS A 48 8.20 4.76 -11.38
CA HIS A 48 6.89 4.57 -12.01
C HIS A 48 6.12 5.88 -12.23
N GLY A 49 6.69 7.04 -11.91
CA GLY A 49 6.16 8.38 -12.21
C GLY A 49 5.03 8.88 -11.30
N ILE A 50 4.25 7.98 -10.69
CA ILE A 50 3.17 8.35 -9.75
C ILE A 50 3.73 8.71 -8.36
N VAL A 51 4.26 9.93 -8.21
CA VAL A 51 4.94 10.40 -6.98
C VAL A 51 3.99 10.92 -5.89
N GLY A 52 2.74 11.23 -6.23
CA GLY A 52 1.73 11.73 -5.29
C GLY A 52 0.31 11.50 -5.80
N ASN A 53 -0.69 11.76 -4.95
CA ASN A 53 -2.08 11.82 -5.41
C ASN A 53 -2.36 13.10 -6.23
N SER A 54 -1.58 14.14 -5.97
CA SER A 54 -1.54 15.37 -6.75
C SER A 54 -0.07 15.67 -6.98
N MET A 55 0.28 16.00 -8.21
CA MET A 55 1.64 16.28 -8.66
C MET A 55 1.55 17.29 -9.80
N TYR A 56 2.62 18.06 -9.98
CA TYR A 56 2.80 18.97 -11.10
C TYR A 56 4.02 18.48 -11.88
N ASP A 57 3.87 18.33 -13.18
CA ASP A 57 4.95 18.00 -14.09
C ASP A 57 5.32 19.24 -14.93
N PRO A 58 6.53 19.81 -14.75
CA PRO A 58 6.93 21.03 -15.46
C PRO A 58 7.15 20.81 -16.96
N VAL A 59 7.36 19.58 -17.42
CA VAL A 59 7.50 19.27 -18.86
C VAL A 59 6.12 19.26 -19.52
N PHE A 60 5.10 18.80 -18.80
CA PHE A 60 3.71 18.80 -19.27
C PHE A 60 2.95 20.09 -18.95
N ASP A 61 3.52 20.97 -18.13
CA ASP A 61 2.89 22.18 -17.58
C ASP A 61 1.49 21.90 -17.01
N ALA A 62 1.40 20.82 -16.24
CA ALA A 62 0.15 20.27 -15.73
C ALA A 62 0.31 19.69 -14.32
#